data_AF-A0A220T2J4-F1
#
_entry.id   AF-A0A220T2J4-F1
#
_cell.length_a   1.000
_cell.length_b   1.000
_cell.length_c   1.000
_cell.angle_alpha   90.00
_cell.angle_beta   90.00
_cell.angle_gamma   90.00
#
_symmetry.space_group_name_H-M   'P 1'
#
loop_
_entity.id
_entity.type
_entity.pdbx_description
1 polymer ?
#
loop_
_entity_poly.entity_id
_entity_poly.type
_entity_poly.pdbx_seq_one_letter_code
_entity_poly.pdbx_strand_id
1 'polypeptide(L)' 'ANGHRVMTVSPRYDQYKDAWDTSVVVEIEVEGKVETVRFFHCYKRGVDRVFVDHPYFLEKVWGKTGSKIYGPNAGE' A
#
# COMPACT_ATOMS: atom_id res chain seq x y z
N ALA A 1 1.92 22.11 10.74
CA ALA A 1 2.01 21.79 9.30
C ALA A 1 2.53 23.03 8.58
N ASN A 2 3.57 22.90 7.74
CA ASN A 2 4.35 24.03 7.23
C ASN A 2 3.93 24.50 5.82
N GLY A 3 2.75 24.08 5.32
CA GLY A 3 2.25 24.49 4.01
C GLY A 3 2.86 23.75 2.80
N HIS A 4 3.73 22.75 3.02
CA HIS A 4 4.26 21.92 1.94
C HIS A 4 3.21 20.94 1.39
N ARG A 5 3.30 20.62 0.09
CA ARG A 5 2.59 19.48 -0.50
C ARG A 5 3.37 18.20 -0.18
N VAL A 6 2.79 17.34 0.65
CA VAL A 6 3.46 16.15 1.18
C VAL A 6 2.72 14.89 0.74
N MET A 7 3.48 13.88 0.32
CA MET A 7 2.97 12.55 -0.02
C MET A 7 3.74 11.48 0.76
N THR A 8 3.04 10.42 1.18
CA THR A 8 3.65 9.19 1.70
C THR A 8 3.27 8.03 0.79
N VAL A 9 4.23 7.15 0.49
CA VAL A 9 4.00 5.95 -0.30
C VAL A 9 4.40 4.73 0.53
N SER A 10 3.52 3.74 0.63
CA SER A 10 3.80 2.47 1.30
C SER A 10 3.06 1.31 0.64
N PRO A 11 3.45 0.05 0.85
CA PRO A 11 2.66 -1.08 0.36
C PRO A 11 1.26 -1.13 1.01
N ARG A 12 0.30 -1.71 0.29
CA ARG A 12 -1.05 -1.99 0.78
C ARG A 12 -1.10 -3.38 1.37
N TYR A 13 -0.95 -3.46 2.69
CA TYR A 13 -0.92 -4.76 3.38
C TYR A 13 -2.31 -5.32 3.64
N ASP A 14 -3.32 -4.47 3.88
CA ASP A 14 -4.72 -4.90 4.08
C ASP A 14 -5.66 -3.97 3.30
N GLN A 15 -6.93 -4.33 3.16
CA GLN A 15 -7.90 -3.51 2.43
C GLN A 15 -8.39 -2.34 3.28
N TYR A 16 -7.59 -1.28 3.39
CA TYR A 16 -7.92 -0.11 4.20
C TYR A 16 -9.24 0.54 3.78
N LYS A 17 -10.16 0.69 4.73
CA LYS A 17 -11.51 1.25 4.51
C LYS A 17 -11.51 2.65 3.90
N ASP A 18 -10.52 3.48 4.24
CA ASP A 18 -10.42 4.86 3.79
C ASP A 18 -9.55 5.06 2.55
N ALA A 19 -8.95 4.00 2.01
CA ALA A 19 -8.15 4.04 0.80
C ALA A 19 -8.98 3.66 -0.44
N TRP A 20 -9.05 4.57 -1.40
CA TRP A 20 -9.83 4.42 -2.63
C TRP A 20 -8.93 4.18 -3.83
N ASP A 21 -9.38 3.34 -4.75
CA ASP A 21 -8.66 3.04 -5.98
C ASP A 21 -8.60 4.29 -6.89
N THR A 22 -7.40 4.67 -7.29
CA THR A 22 -7.19 5.80 -8.21
C THR A 22 -7.46 5.44 -9.67
N SER A 23 -7.71 4.16 -9.97
CA SER A 23 -7.81 3.59 -11.33
C SER A 23 -6.53 3.69 -12.15
N VAL A 24 -5.41 4.12 -11.55
CA VAL A 24 -4.10 4.13 -12.18
C VAL A 24 -3.49 2.74 -12.07
N VAL A 25 -3.08 2.21 -13.22
CA VAL A 25 -2.44 0.90 -13.37
C VAL A 25 -1.06 1.10 -14.01
N VAL A 26 -0.04 0.48 -13.44
CA VAL A 26 1.33 0.52 -13.95
C VAL A 26 1.89 -0.90 -14.02
N GLU A 27 2.64 -1.18 -15.07
CA GLU A 27 3.41 -2.41 -15.24
C GLU A 27 4.85 -2.19 -14.77
N ILE A 28 5.38 -3.09 -13.95
CA ILE A 28 6.76 -3.05 -13.44
C ILE A 28 7.45 -4.39 -13.69
N GLU A 29 8.72 -4.36 -14.07
CA GLU A 29 9.51 -5.59 -14.18
C GLU A 29 10.13 -5.97 -12.82
N VAL A 30 9.82 -7.18 -12.35
CA VAL A 30 10.35 -7.76 -11.11
C VAL A 30 10.84 -9.18 -11.42
N GLU A 31 12.13 -9.44 -11.24
CA GLU A 31 12.75 -10.75 -11.53
C GLU A 31 12.47 -11.27 -12.96
N GLY A 32 12.49 -10.37 -13.96
CA GLY A 32 12.25 -10.72 -15.36
C GLY A 32 10.78 -11.00 -15.70
N LYS A 33 9.84 -10.75 -14.77
CA LYS A 33 8.39 -10.82 -15.00
C LYS A 33 7.78 -9.43 -14.93
N VAL A 34 6.81 -9.17 -15.80
CA VAL A 34 6.01 -7.95 -15.75
C VAL A 34 4.86 -8.16 -14.78
N GLU A 35 4.85 -7.40 -13.69
CA GLU A 35 3.82 -7.40 -12.66
C GLU A 35 2.95 -6.14 -12.78
N THR A 36 1.64 -6.29 -12.61
CA THR A 36 0.69 -5.17 -12.67
C THR A 36 0.40 -4.66 -11.26
N VAL A 37 0.66 -3.37 -11.02
CA VAL A 37 0.38 -2.70 -9.74
C VAL A 37 -0.70 -1.65 -9.89
N ARG A 38 -1.48 -1.46 -8.82
CA ARG A 38 -2.50 -0.40 -8.73
C ARG A 38 -2.18 0.54 -7.58
N PHE A 39 -2.70 1.76 -7.65
CA PHE A 39 -2.51 2.76 -6.60
C PHE A 39 -3.83 3.08 -5.91
N PHE A 40 -3.83 2.98 -4.59
CA PHE A 40 -4.92 3.44 -3.74
C PHE A 40 -4.51 4.73 -3.04
N HIS A 41 -5.46 5.62 -2.80
CA HIS A 41 -5.20 6.95 -2.25
C HIS A 41 -6.18 7.29 -1.13
N CYS A 42 -5.67 7.98 -0.11
CA CYS A 42 -6.50 8.74 0.80
C CYS A 42 -5.82 10.06 1.17
N TYR A 43 -6.60 11.13 1.25
CA TYR A 43 -6.12 12.42 1.73
C TYR A 43 -6.48 12.58 3.21
N LYS A 44 -5.48 12.68 4.08
CA LYS A 44 -5.71 12.70 5.53
C LYS A 44 -4.69 13.58 6.24
N ARG A 45 -5.18 14.51 7.07
CA ARG A 45 -4.38 15.46 7.85
C ARG A 45 -3.37 16.27 7.00
N GLY A 46 -3.77 16.67 5.80
CA GLY A 46 -2.93 17.50 4.92
C GLY A 46 -1.85 16.74 4.14
N VAL A 47 -1.94 15.40 4.09
CA VAL A 47 -0.97 14.53 3.43
C VAL A 47 -1.70 13.59 2.46
N ASP A 48 -1.16 13.49 1.24
CA ASP A 48 -1.55 12.49 0.26
C ASP A 48 -0.94 11.14 0.64
N ARG A 49 -1.76 10.20 1.11
CA ARG A 49 -1.31 8.84 1.44
C ARG A 49 -1.63 7.93 0.28
N VAL A 50 -0.59 7.39 -0.35
CA VAL A 50 -0.69 6.48 -1.49
C VAL A 50 -0.24 5.09 -1.05
N PHE A 51 -1.03 4.09 -1.41
CA PHE A 51 -0.76 2.69 -1.14
C PHE A 51 -0.56 1.91 -2.44
N VAL A 52 0.54 1.16 -2.52
CA VAL A 52 0.84 0.28 -3.67
C VAL A 52 0.15 -1.06 -3.45
N ASP A 53 -0.79 -1.38 -4.33
CA ASP A 53 -1.58 -2.61 -4.28
C ASP A 53 -0.98 -3.67 -5.21
N HIS A 54 -0.66 -4.83 -4.62
CA HIS A 54 -0.14 -6.00 -5.30
C HIS A 54 -0.43 -7.26 -4.47
N PRO A 55 -0.71 -8.43 -5.09
CA PRO A 55 -0.95 -9.69 -4.35
C PRO A 55 0.18 -10.13 -3.41
N TYR A 56 1.41 -9.63 -3.59
CA TYR A 56 2.55 -9.92 -2.70
C TYR A 56 2.46 -9.20 -1.35
N PHE A 57 1.74 -8.08 -1.29
CA PHE A 57 1.55 -7.34 -0.03
C PHE A 57 0.21 -7.65 0.60
N LEU A 58 -0.82 -7.80 -0.23
CA LEU A 58 -2.19 -7.81 0.22
C LEU A 58 -2.54 -9.09 0.98
N GLU A 59 -3.04 -8.90 2.20
CA GLU A 59 -3.67 -9.93 3.02
C GLU A 59 -4.73 -10.71 2.25
N LYS A 60 -4.54 -12.03 2.15
CA LYS A 60 -5.60 -12.93 1.66
C LYS A 60 -6.76 -13.05 2.65
N VAL A 61 -6.51 -12.81 3.94
CA VAL A 61 -7.49 -12.90 5.03
C VAL A 61 -7.39 -11.66 5.90
N TRP A 62 -8.50 -10.93 6.01
CA TRP A 62 -8.58 -9.67 6.75
C TRP A 62 -8.07 -9.76 8.19
N GLY A 63 -7.24 -8.80 8.61
CA GLY A 63 -6.81 -8.63 10.00
C GLY A 63 -5.79 -9.66 10.51
N LYS A 64 -5.12 -10.41 9.64
CA LYS A 64 -4.08 -11.39 10.01
C LYS A 64 -2.67 -10.82 10.00
N THR A 65 -2.38 -9.79 9.22
CA THR A 65 -1.03 -9.25 9.05
C THR A 65 -0.69 -8.51 10.31
N GLY A 66 -1.53 -7.58 10.78
CA GLY A 66 -1.29 -6.86 12.02
C GLY A 66 0.16 -6.34 12.09
N SER A 67 0.94 -6.86 13.04
CA SER A 67 2.36 -6.52 13.23
C SER A 67 3.36 -7.39 12.42
N LYS A 68 2.90 -8.39 11.68
CA LYS A 68 3.65 -9.42 10.95
C LYS A 68 3.92 -9.05 9.49
N ILE A 69 4.26 -7.78 9.25
CA ILE A 69 4.40 -7.24 7.89
C ILE A 69 5.59 -7.84 7.14
N TYR A 70 6.67 -8.20 7.85
CA TYR A 70 7.93 -8.64 7.26
C TYR A 70 8.27 -10.11 7.54
N GLY A 71 7.35 -10.86 8.14
CA GLY A 71 7.60 -12.25 8.50
C GLY A 71 6.56 -12.82 9.47
N PRO A 72 6.64 -14.12 9.78
CA PRO A 72 5.63 -14.82 10.58
C PRO A 72 5.56 -14.36 12.05
N ASN A 73 6.62 -13.72 12.55
CA ASN A 73 6.74 -13.22 13.91
C ASN A 73 6.86 -11.69 13.90
N ALA A 74 6.38 -11.05 14.95
CA ALA A 74 6.48 -9.62 15.14
C ALA A 74 7.22 -9.32 16.44
N GLY A 75 8.21 -8.44 16.40
CA GLY A 75 9.06 -8.12 17.56
C GLY A 75 10.10 -9.21 17.87
N GLU A 76 10.74 -9.05 19.03
CA GLU A 76 11.63 -10.00 19.70
C GLU A 76 11.04 -10.32 21.08
#